data_AF-A0AAQ2NCY3-F1
#
_entry.id   AF-A0AAQ2NCY3-F1
#
_cell.length_a   1.000
_cell.length_b   1.000
_cell.length_c   1.000
_cell.angle_alpha   90.00
_cell.angle_beta   90.00
_cell.angle_gamma   90.00
#
_symmetry.space_group_name_H-M   'P 1'
#
loop_
_entity.id
_entity.type
_entity.pdbx_description
1 polymer ?
#
loop_
_entity_poly.entity_id
_entity_poly.type
_entity_poly.pdbx_seq_one_letter_code
_entity_poly.pdbx_strand_id
1 'polypeptide(L)'
;MKLILTLFTCLFVTGCAYAQNFSDYFTNKTLRIDYLFTGNADKQSICLDELSELPVWAGRRHHLSELPLEGNGQIVMRDVASGKVIYTTSFSSLFQEWLETDEAKEVTKGFENTYLLPYPIKPAEVEITLRNNKREVSANLKHVVKPDDILIHKKGLTHITPHKYLLKSGNEEQCIDVAILAEGYTTSEMETFYKDAAIACEALFSHEPFQSMKNRFNIVAVASPSADSGVSAPKQGAWKHTAFGSHFDTFYSDRYLTTSRVKAINDALAGIPYEHIIILANTEQYGGGGIYNAFTLTTAHHPNFRPVVVHEFGHSFGGLADEYFYDENVMNGLYPLNIEPWEQNITTRINFASKWEDMLTKATPVPTPVADKDKYPIGVYEGGGYSAKGIYRPAFDCRMRTNEYPTFCPVCQRAIQRIIEFYTGK
;
A
#
# COMPACT_ATOMS: atom_id res chain seq x y z
N MET A 1 68.88 18.78 25.20
CA MET A 1 67.44 19.04 25.05
C MET A 1 66.88 18.11 23.99
N LYS A 2 65.99 17.19 24.38
CA LYS A 2 65.43 16.14 23.52
C LYS A 2 64.26 16.71 22.70
N LEU A 3 64.30 16.52 21.38
CA LEU A 3 63.18 16.75 20.47
C LEU A 3 62.21 15.55 20.62
N ILE A 4 60.98 15.80 21.07
CA ILE A 4 59.92 14.79 21.11
C ILE A 4 59.08 14.97 19.85
N LEU A 5 59.13 13.97 18.98
CA LEU A 5 58.30 13.84 17.79
C LEU A 5 57.09 12.95 18.16
N THR A 6 55.91 13.53 18.31
CA THR A 6 54.69 12.76 18.56
C THR A 6 53.96 12.52 17.24
N LEU A 7 54.03 11.28 16.75
CA LEU A 7 53.32 10.81 15.57
C LEU A 7 51.89 10.42 16.00
N PHE A 8 50.87 11.12 15.50
CA PHE A 8 49.47 10.75 15.69
C PHE A 8 49.06 9.74 14.62
N THR A 9 48.88 8.48 15.00
CA THR A 9 48.35 7.43 14.14
C THR A 9 46.81 7.47 14.19
N CYS A 10 46.17 7.99 13.14
CA CYS A 10 44.73 7.86 12.97
C CYS A 10 44.38 6.41 12.62
N LEU A 11 43.84 5.66 13.57
CA LEU A 11 43.16 4.39 13.29
C LEU A 11 41.83 4.70 12.58
N PHE A 12 41.78 4.45 11.27
CA PHE A 12 40.51 4.30 10.56
C PHE A 12 39.86 2.99 11.01
N VAL A 13 38.91 3.08 11.94
CA VAL A 13 37.97 1.98 12.19
C VAL A 13 36.97 2.00 11.02
N THR A 14 37.26 1.23 9.98
CA THR A 14 36.27 0.88 8.96
C THR A 14 35.24 -0.04 9.63
N GLY A 15 34.15 0.54 10.12
CA GLY A 15 32.98 -0.24 10.52
C GLY A 15 32.42 -0.93 9.29
N CYS A 16 32.56 -2.26 9.21
CA CYS A 16 31.82 -3.04 8.23
C CYS A 16 30.33 -2.90 8.55
N ALA A 17 29.60 -2.12 7.75
CA ALA A 17 28.15 -2.15 7.76
C ALA A 17 27.72 -3.55 7.27
N TYR A 18 27.47 -4.46 8.21
CA TYR A 18 26.89 -5.76 7.89
C TYR A 18 25.41 -5.55 7.57
N ALA A 19 25.08 -5.55 6.28
CA ALA A 19 23.69 -5.66 5.83
C ALA A 19 23.08 -6.95 6.40
N GLN A 20 21.86 -6.87 6.92
CA GLN A 20 21.17 -8.04 7.47
C GLN A 20 20.92 -9.05 6.36
N ASN A 21 21.36 -10.30 6.55
CA ASN A 21 21.11 -11.37 5.58
C ASN A 21 19.78 -12.08 5.91
N PHE A 22 19.00 -12.40 4.87
CA PHE A 22 17.66 -13.00 5.03
C PHE A 22 17.72 -14.34 5.79
N SER A 23 18.65 -15.22 5.38
CA SER A 23 18.78 -16.57 5.92
C SER A 23 19.28 -16.63 7.37
N ASP A 24 19.72 -15.51 7.95
CA ASP A 24 20.13 -15.47 9.37
C ASP A 24 18.92 -15.65 10.31
N TYR A 25 17.73 -15.22 9.88
CA TYR A 25 16.53 -15.18 10.72
C TYR A 25 15.31 -15.87 10.10
N PHE A 26 15.26 -16.03 8.78
CA PHE A 26 14.06 -16.43 8.07
C PHE A 26 14.23 -17.68 7.20
N THR A 27 13.16 -18.44 7.09
CA THR A 27 12.99 -19.48 6.07
C THR A 27 12.32 -18.89 4.82
N ASN A 28 12.41 -19.56 3.67
CA ASN A 28 11.72 -19.12 2.45
C ASN A 28 10.23 -19.47 2.48
N LYS A 29 9.50 -18.96 3.48
CA LYS A 29 8.07 -19.12 3.70
C LYS A 29 7.49 -17.82 4.25
N THR A 30 6.18 -17.66 4.20
CA THR A 30 5.51 -16.47 4.75
C THR A 30 4.78 -16.81 6.03
N LEU A 31 5.01 -16.02 7.07
CA LEU A 31 4.14 -15.88 8.23
C LEU A 31 3.08 -14.83 7.89
N ARG A 32 1.87 -15.28 7.57
CA ARG A 32 0.70 -14.42 7.44
C ARG A 32 0.08 -14.22 8.82
N ILE A 33 -0.27 -12.98 9.14
CA ILE A 33 -0.91 -12.63 10.41
C ILE A 33 -2.19 -11.85 10.11
N ASP A 34 -3.30 -12.38 10.61
CA ASP A 34 -4.61 -11.73 10.55
C ASP A 34 -4.88 -11.04 11.90
N TYR A 35 -5.28 -9.78 11.85
CA TYR A 35 -5.67 -8.98 13.00
C TYR A 35 -7.10 -8.46 12.84
N LEU A 36 -7.72 -8.16 13.97
CA LEU A 36 -8.89 -7.30 14.04
C LEU A 36 -8.47 -5.94 14.61
N PHE A 37 -8.68 -4.89 13.82
CA PHE A 37 -8.62 -3.52 14.31
C PHE A 37 -10.00 -3.14 14.78
N THR A 38 -10.10 -2.74 16.05
CA THR A 38 -11.38 -2.48 16.70
C THR A 38 -11.36 -1.11 17.34
N GLY A 39 -12.52 -0.45 17.39
CA GLY A 39 -12.61 0.86 18.03
C GLY A 39 -13.72 1.73 17.48
N ASN A 40 -13.60 3.00 17.83
CA ASN A 40 -14.44 4.12 17.44
C ASN A 40 -13.55 5.38 17.38
N ALA A 41 -14.13 6.56 17.16
CA ALA A 41 -13.38 7.82 17.05
C ALA A 41 -12.54 8.14 18.30
N ASP A 42 -12.96 7.70 19.49
CA ASP A 42 -12.29 8.02 20.76
C ASP A 42 -11.17 7.05 21.13
N LYS A 43 -11.34 5.75 20.84
CA LYS A 43 -10.40 4.70 21.25
C LYS A 43 -10.29 3.58 20.23
N GLN A 44 -9.05 3.16 19.98
CA GLN A 44 -8.71 2.06 19.09
C GLN A 44 -7.96 0.94 19.83
N SER A 45 -8.03 -0.26 19.31
CA SER A 45 -7.39 -1.47 19.85
C SER A 45 -7.11 -2.47 18.74
N ILE A 46 -6.12 -3.33 18.95
CA ILE A 46 -5.71 -4.37 18.00
C ILE A 46 -5.72 -5.70 18.75
N CYS A 47 -6.33 -6.73 18.15
CA CYS A 47 -6.17 -8.10 18.62
C CYS A 47 -5.75 -9.04 17.47
N LEU A 48 -5.01 -10.08 17.82
CA LEU A 48 -4.67 -11.17 16.91
C LEU A 48 -5.93 -12.01 16.62
N ASP A 49 -6.18 -12.30 15.34
CA ASP A 49 -7.22 -13.23 14.89
C ASP A 49 -6.60 -14.62 14.69
N GLU A 50 -5.70 -14.78 13.71
CA GLU A 50 -5.09 -16.06 13.37
C GLU A 50 -3.65 -15.87 12.82
N LEU A 51 -2.81 -16.89 13.00
CA LEU A 51 -1.50 -17.02 12.34
C LEU A 51 -1.57 -18.08 11.25
N SER A 52 -0.96 -17.83 10.10
CA SER A 52 -0.93 -18.74 8.97
C SER A 52 0.47 -18.87 8.34
N GLU A 53 0.76 -20.02 7.74
CA GLU A 53 1.99 -20.30 6.98
C GLU A 53 1.65 -20.43 5.49
N LEU A 54 2.35 -19.68 4.62
CA LEU A 54 2.32 -19.84 3.16
C LEU A 54 3.64 -20.46 2.66
N PRO A 55 3.63 -21.22 1.54
CA PRO A 55 4.74 -22.09 1.17
C PRO A 55 6.02 -21.38 0.70
N VAL A 56 5.95 -20.10 0.31
CA VAL A 56 7.09 -19.30 -0.16
C VAL A 56 7.06 -17.90 0.46
N TRP A 57 8.21 -17.22 0.51
CA TRP A 57 8.31 -15.79 0.81
C TRP A 57 8.51 -15.02 -0.50
N ALA A 58 7.51 -14.22 -0.88
CA ALA A 58 7.54 -13.40 -2.10
C ALA A 58 8.09 -11.98 -1.86
N GLY A 59 8.24 -11.57 -0.60
CA GLY A 59 8.67 -10.21 -0.29
C GLY A 59 10.17 -9.98 -0.40
N ARG A 60 10.58 -8.74 -0.09
CA ARG A 60 11.98 -8.32 -0.12
C ARG A 60 12.94 -9.20 0.70
N ARG A 61 14.19 -9.27 0.24
CA ARG A 61 15.34 -9.90 0.94
C ARG A 61 16.44 -8.91 1.35
N HIS A 62 16.22 -7.63 1.07
CA HIS A 62 17.09 -6.50 1.42
C HIS A 62 16.28 -5.46 2.19
N HIS A 63 16.95 -4.45 2.77
CA HIS A 63 16.29 -3.37 3.54
C HIS A 63 15.31 -3.91 4.60
N LEU A 64 15.62 -5.07 5.20
CA LEU A 64 14.68 -5.83 6.04
C LEU A 64 14.25 -5.06 7.29
N SER A 65 15.12 -4.20 7.83
CA SER A 65 14.84 -3.38 9.03
C SER A 65 14.53 -1.92 8.70
N GLU A 66 14.26 -1.61 7.44
CA GLU A 66 13.96 -0.25 6.94
C GLU A 66 12.54 -0.18 6.37
N LEU A 67 11.99 1.03 6.33
CA LEU A 67 10.68 1.32 5.73
C LEU A 67 10.84 2.24 4.53
N PRO A 68 10.12 1.99 3.41
CA PRO A 68 10.13 2.91 2.28
C PRO A 68 9.28 4.16 2.57
N LEU A 69 8.25 4.03 3.41
CA LEU A 69 7.31 5.08 3.81
C LEU A 69 6.88 4.87 5.26
N GLU A 70 6.44 5.92 5.95
CA GLU A 70 5.94 5.76 7.32
C GLU A 70 4.63 4.97 7.36
N GLY A 71 3.68 5.31 6.47
CA GLY A 71 2.32 4.79 6.51
C GLY A 71 1.54 5.23 7.76
N ASN A 72 0.25 4.91 7.78
CA ASN A 72 -0.60 5.17 8.95
C ASN A 72 -0.50 4.05 10.01
N GLY A 73 0.15 2.93 9.70
CA GLY A 73 0.48 1.86 10.62
C GLY A 73 1.79 1.18 10.26
N GLN A 74 2.43 0.56 11.25
CA GLN A 74 3.70 -0.15 11.10
C GLN A 74 3.68 -1.50 11.81
N ILE A 75 4.37 -2.47 11.24
CA ILE A 75 4.75 -3.73 11.90
C ILE A 75 6.26 -3.76 12.03
N VAL A 76 6.73 -4.11 13.23
CA VAL A 76 8.13 -4.35 13.54
C VAL A 76 8.26 -5.75 14.12
N MET A 77 9.11 -6.56 13.52
CA MET A 77 9.42 -7.92 13.96
C MET A 77 10.82 -7.94 14.55
N ARG A 78 10.96 -8.51 15.74
CA ARG A 78 12.22 -8.62 16.49
C ARG A 78 12.54 -10.06 16.82
N ASP A 79 13.80 -10.43 16.71
CA ASP A 79 14.27 -11.71 17.26
C ASP A 79 14.17 -11.68 18.79
N VAL A 80 13.51 -12.68 19.40
CA VAL A 80 13.26 -12.70 20.85
C VAL A 80 14.57 -12.78 21.65
N ALA A 81 15.58 -13.50 21.15
CA ALA A 81 16.82 -13.72 21.89
C ALA A 81 17.68 -12.46 21.99
N SER A 82 17.74 -11.67 20.92
CA SER A 82 18.59 -10.48 20.83
C SER A 82 17.86 -9.14 20.94
N GLY A 83 16.53 -9.11 20.75
CA GLY A 83 15.74 -7.89 20.64
C GLY A 83 15.96 -7.08 19.35
N LYS A 84 16.81 -7.58 18.43
CA LYS A 84 17.16 -6.90 17.18
C LYS A 84 15.96 -6.86 16.24
N VAL A 85 15.73 -5.72 15.57
CA VAL A 85 14.76 -5.64 14.46
C VAL A 85 15.27 -6.52 13.33
N ILE A 86 14.43 -7.46 12.90
CA ILE A 86 14.75 -8.40 11.82
C ILE A 86 13.83 -8.20 10.61
N TYR A 87 12.64 -7.63 10.78
CA TYR A 87 11.78 -7.24 9.67
C TYR A 87 10.92 -6.04 10.05
N THR A 88 10.55 -5.21 9.08
CA THR A 88 9.52 -4.17 9.26
C THR A 88 8.73 -3.93 7.97
N THR A 89 7.47 -3.52 8.10
CA THR A 89 6.63 -3.05 6.98
C THR A 89 5.66 -1.98 7.48
N SER A 90 5.12 -1.18 6.56
CA SER A 90 4.20 -0.08 6.81
C SER A 90 2.95 -0.22 5.94
N PHE A 91 1.85 0.37 6.36
CA PHE A 91 0.56 0.29 5.66
C PHE A 91 -0.36 1.44 6.05
N SER A 92 -1.51 1.52 5.37
CA SER A 92 -2.73 2.20 5.82
C SER A 92 -3.88 1.20 5.82
N SER A 93 -5.04 1.55 6.36
CA SER A 93 -6.17 0.61 6.47
C SER A 93 -7.53 1.28 6.27
N LEU A 94 -8.50 0.52 5.75
CA LEU A 94 -9.90 0.94 5.65
C LEU A 94 -10.49 1.29 7.02
N PHE A 95 -10.00 0.66 8.09
CA PHE A 95 -10.34 1.01 9.46
C PHE A 95 -9.99 2.45 9.79
N GLN A 96 -8.81 2.93 9.39
CA GLN A 96 -8.36 4.28 9.72
C GLN A 96 -9.15 5.37 8.98
N GLU A 97 -9.59 5.10 7.75
CA GLU A 97 -10.56 5.97 7.07
C GLU A 97 -11.92 5.94 7.76
N TRP A 98 -12.39 4.75 8.18
CA TRP A 98 -13.66 4.63 8.89
C TRP A 98 -13.70 5.46 10.18
N LEU A 99 -12.58 5.57 10.90
CA LEU A 99 -12.48 6.37 12.14
C LEU A 99 -12.81 7.85 11.95
N GLU A 100 -12.76 8.36 10.72
CA GLU A 100 -12.99 9.76 10.39
C GLU A 100 -14.45 10.03 9.99
N THR A 101 -15.25 8.96 9.89
CA THR A 101 -16.67 9.03 9.53
C THR A 101 -17.55 9.40 10.73
N ASP A 102 -18.78 9.84 10.45
CA ASP A 102 -19.76 10.10 11.50
C ASP A 102 -20.17 8.83 12.25
N GLU A 103 -20.22 7.67 11.57
CA GLU A 103 -20.55 6.38 12.20
C GLU A 103 -19.57 6.04 13.34
N ALA A 104 -18.27 6.32 13.17
CA ALA A 104 -17.27 6.06 14.19
C ALA A 104 -17.44 6.89 15.47
N LYS A 105 -18.23 7.97 15.44
CA LYS A 105 -18.58 8.75 16.65
C LYS A 105 -19.69 8.10 17.47
N GLU A 106 -20.43 7.16 16.88
CA GLU A 106 -21.65 6.60 17.45
C GLU A 106 -21.53 5.11 17.79
N VAL A 107 -20.69 4.36 17.07
CA VAL A 107 -20.59 2.90 17.24
C VAL A 107 -19.14 2.42 17.22
N THR A 108 -18.91 1.30 17.91
CA THR A 108 -17.63 0.57 17.90
C THR A 108 -17.71 -0.58 16.90
N LYS A 109 -16.75 -0.68 15.98
CA LYS A 109 -16.68 -1.72 14.95
C LYS A 109 -15.34 -2.46 14.99
N GLY A 110 -15.28 -3.58 14.27
CA GLY A 110 -14.07 -4.37 14.04
C GLY A 110 -13.84 -4.57 12.54
N PHE A 111 -12.58 -4.55 12.11
CA PHE A 111 -12.16 -4.66 10.71
C PHE A 111 -11.04 -5.69 10.57
N GLU A 112 -11.16 -6.58 9.59
CA GLU A 112 -10.13 -7.55 9.24
C GLU A 112 -8.93 -6.85 8.58
N ASN A 113 -7.72 -7.18 9.01
CA ASN A 113 -6.47 -6.68 8.44
C ASN A 113 -5.44 -7.82 8.39
N THR A 114 -4.84 -8.04 7.22
CA THR A 114 -3.88 -9.14 7.01
C THR A 114 -2.53 -8.60 6.58
N TYR A 115 -1.46 -9.14 7.15
CA TYR A 115 -0.08 -8.76 6.81
C TYR A 115 0.81 -9.98 6.60
N LEU A 116 1.77 -9.84 5.69
CA LEU A 116 2.71 -10.89 5.32
C LEU A 116 4.10 -10.55 5.85
N LEU A 117 4.68 -11.43 6.65
CA LEU A 117 6.03 -11.33 7.18
C LEU A 117 6.86 -12.55 6.75
N PRO A 118 8.19 -12.45 6.64
CA PRO A 118 9.02 -13.61 6.38
C PRO A 118 8.98 -14.57 7.59
N TYR A 119 8.84 -15.87 7.34
CA TYR A 119 8.63 -16.86 8.39
C TYR A 119 9.91 -17.09 9.21
N PRO A 120 9.89 -16.89 10.53
CA PRO A 120 11.11 -16.91 11.33
C PRO A 120 11.59 -18.32 11.66
N ILE A 121 12.90 -18.48 11.80
CA ILE A 121 13.54 -19.75 12.22
C ILE A 121 13.39 -19.97 13.74
N LYS A 122 13.37 -18.88 14.51
CA LYS A 122 13.29 -18.85 15.98
C LYS A 122 12.12 -17.97 16.44
N PRO A 123 11.71 -18.02 17.72
CA PRO A 123 10.67 -17.14 18.22
C PRO A 123 10.94 -15.65 17.93
N ALA A 124 9.90 -14.94 17.50
CA ALA A 124 9.97 -13.52 17.17
C ALA A 124 8.85 -12.74 17.90
N GLU A 125 9.17 -11.56 18.40
CA GLU A 125 8.19 -10.58 18.88
C GLU A 125 7.71 -9.77 17.68
N VAL A 126 6.40 -9.75 17.45
CA VAL A 126 5.75 -8.91 16.45
C VAL A 126 5.03 -7.78 17.18
N GLU A 127 5.40 -6.55 16.83
CA GLU A 127 4.78 -5.32 17.31
C GLU A 127 4.05 -4.64 16.15
N ILE A 128 2.75 -4.43 16.29
CA ILE A 128 1.94 -3.67 15.34
C ILE A 128 1.46 -2.38 16.00
N THR A 129 1.60 -1.27 15.29
CA THR A 129 1.27 0.08 15.78
C THR A 129 0.43 0.82 14.76
N LEU A 130 -0.66 1.44 15.20
CA LEU A 130 -1.45 2.39 14.41
C LEU A 130 -1.13 3.81 14.86
N ARG A 131 -1.21 4.74 13.91
CA ARG A 131 -1.04 6.18 14.14
C ARG A 131 -2.29 6.96 13.72
N ASN A 132 -2.51 8.09 14.39
CA ASN A 132 -3.52 9.07 13.99
C ASN A 132 -2.96 10.08 12.97
N ASN A 133 -3.79 11.01 12.50
CA ASN A 133 -3.39 12.04 11.52
C ASN A 133 -2.33 13.04 12.04
N LYS A 134 -2.07 13.05 13.35
CA LYS A 134 -0.96 13.79 13.97
C LYS A 134 0.32 12.98 14.07
N ARG A 135 0.33 11.77 13.51
CA ARG A 135 1.43 10.78 13.55
C ARG A 135 1.74 10.26 14.96
N GLU A 136 0.80 10.42 15.89
CA GLU A 136 0.89 9.90 17.26
C GLU A 136 0.35 8.48 17.31
N VAL A 137 0.88 7.64 18.21
CA VAL A 137 0.40 6.26 18.39
C VAL A 137 -1.05 6.26 18.90
N SER A 138 -1.93 5.59 18.18
CA SER A 138 -3.36 5.47 18.51
C SER A 138 -3.73 4.07 19.04
N ALA A 139 -3.03 3.02 18.58
CA ALA A 139 -3.14 1.67 19.12
C ALA A 139 -1.83 0.90 18.94
N ASN A 140 -1.58 -0.09 19.80
CA ASN A 140 -0.41 -0.95 19.74
C ASN A 140 -0.74 -2.35 20.26
N LEU A 141 -0.13 -3.37 19.66
CA LEU A 141 -0.16 -4.75 20.14
C LEU A 141 1.23 -5.36 19.97
N LYS A 142 1.70 -6.06 21.01
CA LYS A 142 2.85 -6.96 20.96
C LYS A 142 2.43 -8.39 21.22
N HIS A 143 2.92 -9.32 20.42
CA HIS A 143 2.77 -10.75 20.67
C HIS A 143 3.99 -11.53 20.19
N VAL A 144 4.22 -12.70 20.76
CA VAL A 144 5.35 -13.57 20.41
C VAL A 144 4.85 -14.70 19.54
N VAL A 145 5.43 -14.84 18.34
CA VAL A 145 5.20 -15.97 17.45
C VAL A 145 6.30 -17.00 17.65
N LYS A 146 5.91 -18.23 17.98
CA LYS A 146 6.81 -19.38 18.04
C LYS A 146 6.64 -20.20 16.75
N PRO A 147 7.69 -20.39 15.94
CA PRO A 147 7.56 -21.03 14.62
C PRO A 147 7.17 -22.52 14.67
N ASP A 148 7.20 -23.13 15.85
CA ASP A 148 6.76 -24.51 16.11
C ASP A 148 5.34 -24.59 16.71
N ASP A 149 4.62 -23.46 16.81
CA ASP A 149 3.22 -23.45 17.27
C ASP A 149 2.33 -24.22 16.29
N ILE A 150 1.67 -25.26 16.81
CA ILE A 150 0.82 -26.18 16.05
C ILE A 150 -0.45 -25.52 15.52
N LEU A 151 -0.84 -24.37 16.06
CA LEU A 151 -2.02 -23.61 15.61
C LEU A 151 -1.71 -22.63 14.47
N ILE A 152 -0.46 -22.54 14.01
CA ILE A 152 -0.15 -21.82 12.78
C ILE A 152 -0.76 -22.58 11.60
N HIS A 153 -1.79 -22.00 11.01
CA HIS A 153 -2.59 -22.64 9.97
C HIS A 153 -1.82 -22.71 8.64
N LYS A 154 -1.52 -23.91 8.18
CA LYS A 154 -0.86 -24.14 6.89
C LYS A 154 -1.84 -23.94 5.73
N LYS A 155 -1.62 -22.91 4.92
CA LYS A 155 -2.47 -22.56 3.78
C LYS A 155 -1.69 -22.66 2.46
N GLY A 156 -2.42 -22.71 1.34
CA GLY A 156 -1.82 -22.71 0.01
C GLY A 156 -1.07 -23.98 -0.38
N LEU A 157 -1.42 -25.13 0.23
CA LEU A 157 -0.84 -26.43 -0.09
C LEU A 157 -1.71 -27.24 -1.08
N THR A 158 -3.01 -27.01 -1.05
CA THR A 158 -4.03 -27.68 -1.88
C THR A 158 -5.08 -26.66 -2.29
N HIS A 159 -5.87 -26.99 -3.33
CA HIS A 159 -6.96 -26.15 -3.83
C HIS A 159 -6.55 -24.70 -4.13
N ILE A 160 -5.30 -24.50 -4.57
CA ILE A 160 -4.79 -23.19 -4.99
C ILE A 160 -5.70 -22.68 -6.13
N THR A 161 -6.18 -21.44 -5.98
CA THR A 161 -7.08 -20.82 -6.95
C THR A 161 -6.50 -20.87 -8.36
N PRO A 162 -7.29 -21.23 -9.38
CA PRO A 162 -6.82 -21.21 -10.77
C PRO A 162 -6.26 -19.83 -11.12
N HIS A 163 -5.09 -19.80 -11.75
CA HIS A 163 -4.40 -18.56 -12.06
C HIS A 163 -3.53 -18.70 -13.31
N LYS A 164 -3.16 -17.55 -13.88
CA LYS A 164 -2.23 -17.46 -15.00
C LYS A 164 -1.35 -16.22 -14.89
N TYR A 165 -0.08 -16.36 -15.21
CA TYR A 165 0.82 -15.21 -15.31
C TYR A 165 0.54 -14.43 -16.61
N LEU A 166 0.30 -13.13 -16.46
CA LEU A 166 0.24 -12.17 -17.57
C LEU A 166 1.62 -11.59 -17.89
N LEU A 167 2.47 -11.49 -16.87
CA LEU A 167 3.87 -11.10 -16.96
C LEU A 167 4.66 -11.92 -15.93
N LYS A 168 5.80 -12.49 -16.34
CA LYS A 168 6.72 -13.16 -15.42
C LYS A 168 8.15 -12.80 -15.80
N SER A 169 8.67 -11.76 -15.17
CA SER A 169 10.02 -11.24 -15.47
C SER A 169 11.11 -12.05 -14.77
N GLY A 170 10.79 -12.71 -13.66
CA GLY A 170 11.75 -13.47 -12.87
C GLY A 170 11.10 -14.44 -11.89
N ASN A 171 11.84 -14.81 -10.85
CA ASN A 171 11.30 -15.47 -9.66
C ASN A 171 10.79 -14.41 -8.65
N GLU A 172 10.05 -14.89 -7.66
CA GLU A 172 9.47 -14.11 -6.56
C GLU A 172 10.52 -13.46 -5.65
N GLU A 173 11.78 -13.90 -5.69
CA GLU A 173 12.84 -13.33 -4.85
C GLU A 173 13.46 -12.05 -5.46
N GLN A 174 13.20 -11.79 -6.75
CA GLN A 174 13.87 -10.75 -7.54
C GLN A 174 12.92 -9.72 -8.14
N CYS A 175 11.63 -10.05 -8.24
CA CYS A 175 10.61 -9.24 -8.86
C CYS A 175 9.50 -8.95 -7.85
N ILE A 176 8.87 -7.79 -8.01
CA ILE A 176 7.66 -7.42 -7.29
C ILE A 176 6.50 -8.27 -7.82
N ASP A 177 5.86 -9.04 -6.95
CA ASP A 177 4.72 -9.90 -7.31
C ASP A 177 3.38 -9.17 -7.09
N VAL A 178 2.67 -8.86 -8.18
CA VAL A 178 1.33 -8.25 -8.14
C VAL A 178 0.29 -9.28 -8.55
N ALA A 179 -0.68 -9.54 -7.67
CA ALA A 179 -1.82 -10.39 -7.97
C ALA A 179 -3.04 -9.58 -8.37
N ILE A 180 -3.68 -9.96 -9.48
CA ILE A 180 -4.96 -9.42 -9.95
C ILE A 180 -6.05 -10.45 -9.65
N LEU A 181 -7.03 -10.12 -8.82
CA LEU A 181 -8.13 -11.00 -8.39
C LEU A 181 -9.44 -10.67 -9.10
N ALA A 182 -10.26 -11.70 -9.31
CA ALA A 182 -11.60 -11.60 -9.89
C ALA A 182 -12.66 -11.39 -8.79
N GLU A 183 -13.46 -10.32 -8.87
CA GLU A 183 -14.58 -10.04 -7.98
C GLU A 183 -15.88 -9.84 -8.77
N GLY A 184 -16.93 -10.58 -8.42
CA GLY A 184 -18.21 -10.56 -9.16
C GLY A 184 -18.16 -11.26 -10.52
N TYR A 185 -17.13 -12.08 -10.80
CA TYR A 185 -17.07 -12.95 -11.98
C TYR A 185 -17.44 -14.39 -11.60
N THR A 186 -18.46 -14.94 -12.23
CA THR A 186 -18.77 -16.37 -12.16
C THR A 186 -17.71 -17.20 -12.89
N THR A 187 -17.70 -18.52 -12.68
CA THR A 187 -16.77 -19.43 -13.39
C THR A 187 -16.88 -19.32 -14.91
N SER A 188 -18.08 -19.07 -15.45
CA SER A 188 -18.32 -18.86 -16.89
C SER A 188 -17.79 -17.53 -17.44
N GLU A 189 -17.44 -16.57 -16.58
CA GLU A 189 -16.99 -15.22 -16.97
C GLU A 189 -15.47 -15.05 -16.84
N MET A 190 -14.72 -16.11 -16.49
CA MET A 190 -13.28 -16.01 -16.24
C MET A 190 -12.46 -15.61 -17.47
N GLU A 191 -12.92 -15.93 -18.68
CA GLU A 191 -12.29 -15.42 -19.90
C GLU A 191 -12.45 -13.91 -20.07
N THR A 192 -13.54 -13.32 -19.56
CA THR A 192 -13.72 -11.87 -19.49
C THR A 192 -12.78 -11.28 -18.46
N PHE A 193 -12.77 -11.82 -17.24
CA PHE A 193 -11.84 -11.40 -16.18
C PHE A 193 -10.39 -11.37 -16.66
N TYR A 194 -9.94 -12.41 -17.36
CA TYR A 194 -8.58 -12.46 -17.85
C TYR A 194 -8.24 -11.40 -18.91
N LYS A 195 -9.22 -10.98 -19.73
CA LYS A 195 -9.06 -9.85 -20.65
C LYS A 195 -8.97 -8.54 -19.87
N ASP A 196 -9.79 -8.38 -18.84
CA ASP A 196 -9.78 -7.20 -17.97
C ASP A 196 -8.44 -7.09 -17.21
N ALA A 197 -7.92 -8.21 -16.71
CA ALA A 197 -6.61 -8.28 -16.07
C ALA A 197 -5.47 -7.93 -17.05
N ALA A 198 -5.57 -8.34 -18.32
CA ALA A 198 -4.64 -7.93 -19.36
C ALA A 198 -4.71 -6.42 -19.65
N ILE A 199 -5.92 -5.83 -19.65
CA ILE A 199 -6.12 -4.38 -19.80
C ILE A 199 -5.50 -3.62 -18.62
N ALA A 200 -5.69 -4.08 -17.38
CA ALA A 200 -5.03 -3.49 -16.20
C ALA A 200 -3.51 -3.55 -16.30
N CYS A 201 -2.95 -4.72 -16.68
CA CYS A 201 -1.52 -4.89 -16.89
C CYS A 201 -0.98 -3.93 -17.98
N GLU A 202 -1.69 -3.80 -19.10
CA GLU A 202 -1.33 -2.87 -20.17
C GLU A 202 -1.40 -1.40 -19.72
N ALA A 203 -2.44 -1.02 -18.97
CA ALA A 203 -2.60 0.32 -18.44
C ALA A 203 -1.50 0.68 -17.42
N LEU A 204 -1.14 -0.24 -16.53
CA LEU A 204 -0.06 -0.02 -15.57
C LEU A 204 1.27 0.24 -16.27
N PHE A 205 1.65 -0.64 -17.20
CA PHE A 205 2.93 -0.55 -17.90
C PHE A 205 2.94 0.44 -19.09
N SER A 206 1.87 1.21 -19.29
CA SER A 206 1.88 2.38 -20.18
C SER A 206 2.22 3.68 -19.45
N HIS A 207 2.43 3.64 -18.13
CA HIS A 207 2.80 4.80 -17.32
C HIS A 207 4.23 4.66 -16.79
N GLU A 208 5.04 5.72 -16.86
CA GLU A 208 6.32 5.77 -16.15
C GLU A 208 6.11 5.98 -14.65
N PRO A 209 6.98 5.40 -13.77
CA PRO A 209 8.18 4.61 -14.08
C PRO A 209 7.90 3.12 -14.31
N PHE A 210 6.64 2.65 -14.19
CA PHE A 210 6.32 1.23 -14.38
C PHE A 210 6.73 0.73 -15.76
N GLN A 211 6.54 1.54 -16.81
CA GLN A 211 6.91 1.22 -18.18
C GLN A 211 8.40 0.86 -18.30
N SER A 212 9.31 1.76 -17.88
CA SER A 212 10.76 1.52 -17.94
C SER A 212 11.24 0.44 -16.95
N MET A 213 10.52 0.24 -15.85
CA MET A 213 10.84 -0.75 -14.82
C MET A 213 10.02 -2.05 -14.93
N LYS A 214 9.35 -2.30 -16.06
CA LYS A 214 8.47 -3.47 -16.25
C LYS A 214 9.13 -4.81 -15.94
N ASN A 215 10.44 -4.93 -16.20
CA ASN A 215 11.23 -6.13 -15.91
C ASN A 215 11.44 -6.41 -14.41
N ARG A 216 10.96 -5.53 -13.52
CA ARG A 216 10.98 -5.70 -12.07
C ARG A 216 9.71 -6.32 -11.51
N PHE A 217 8.75 -6.69 -12.36
CA PHE A 217 7.44 -7.15 -11.92
C PHE A 217 7.08 -8.53 -12.47
N ASN A 218 6.35 -9.28 -11.67
CA ASN A 218 5.49 -10.38 -12.10
C ASN A 218 4.03 -9.97 -11.88
N ILE A 219 3.16 -10.29 -12.84
CA ILE A 219 1.72 -10.06 -12.76
C ILE A 219 1.00 -11.39 -12.93
N VAL A 220 0.26 -11.82 -11.91
CA VAL A 220 -0.55 -13.05 -11.92
C VAL A 220 -2.02 -12.71 -11.83
N ALA A 221 -2.83 -13.19 -12.79
CA ALA A 221 -4.28 -13.08 -12.75
C ALA A 221 -4.87 -14.34 -12.10
N VAL A 222 -5.65 -14.16 -11.04
CA VAL A 222 -6.17 -15.20 -10.15
C VAL A 222 -7.69 -15.24 -10.26
N ALA A 223 -8.21 -16.33 -10.82
CA ALA A 223 -9.61 -16.54 -11.14
C ALA A 223 -10.42 -17.02 -9.92
N SER A 224 -10.62 -16.13 -8.95
CA SER A 224 -11.44 -16.33 -7.75
C SER A 224 -12.94 -16.30 -8.08
N PRO A 225 -13.65 -17.43 -8.07
CA PRO A 225 -15.04 -17.48 -8.53
C PRO A 225 -16.01 -16.81 -7.55
N SER A 226 -16.93 -16.02 -8.10
CA SER A 226 -18.13 -15.51 -7.43
C SER A 226 -19.35 -16.38 -7.77
N ALA A 227 -20.33 -16.46 -6.87
CA ALA A 227 -21.57 -17.17 -7.15
C ALA A 227 -22.50 -16.32 -8.03
N ASP A 228 -22.57 -15.01 -7.76
CA ASP A 228 -23.33 -14.04 -8.54
C ASP A 228 -22.40 -13.22 -9.46
N SER A 229 -22.91 -12.86 -10.65
CA SER A 229 -22.26 -11.90 -11.54
C SER A 229 -22.54 -10.46 -11.08
N GLY A 230 -21.52 -9.59 -11.08
CA GLY A 230 -21.57 -8.22 -10.56
C GLY A 230 -21.25 -8.10 -9.07
N VAL A 231 -21.35 -6.88 -8.53
CA VAL A 231 -21.06 -6.56 -7.11
C VAL A 231 -22.28 -5.96 -6.40
N SER A 232 -22.23 -5.89 -5.06
CA SER A 232 -23.36 -5.38 -4.28
C SER A 232 -23.50 -3.85 -4.41
N ALA A 233 -24.74 -3.37 -4.51
CA ALA A 233 -25.12 -1.95 -4.50
C ALA A 233 -26.13 -1.67 -3.38
N PRO A 234 -25.67 -1.46 -2.13
CA PRO A 234 -26.53 -1.29 -0.96
C PRO A 234 -27.62 -0.24 -1.10
N LYS A 235 -27.33 0.94 -1.66
CA LYS A 235 -28.30 2.02 -1.87
C LYS A 235 -29.46 1.64 -2.78
N GLN A 236 -29.25 0.66 -3.67
CA GLN A 236 -30.25 0.10 -4.57
C GLN A 236 -30.95 -1.13 -3.97
N GLY A 237 -30.54 -1.58 -2.77
CA GLY A 237 -31.02 -2.81 -2.13
C GLY A 237 -30.54 -4.10 -2.81
N ALA A 238 -29.55 -4.02 -3.71
CA ALA A 238 -29.07 -5.15 -4.51
C ALA A 238 -27.83 -5.78 -3.87
N TRP A 239 -28.03 -6.86 -3.10
CA TRP A 239 -26.95 -7.62 -2.46
C TRP A 239 -26.61 -8.88 -3.25
N LYS A 240 -25.31 -9.20 -3.37
CA LYS A 240 -24.79 -10.32 -4.15
C LYS A 240 -23.82 -11.20 -3.37
N HIS A 241 -23.73 -12.47 -3.73
CA HIS A 241 -22.80 -13.45 -3.21
C HIS A 241 -21.55 -13.53 -4.09
N THR A 242 -20.55 -12.72 -3.76
CA THR A 242 -19.30 -12.63 -4.53
C THR A 242 -18.11 -13.15 -3.74
N ALA A 243 -16.98 -13.34 -4.42
CA ALA A 243 -15.75 -13.89 -3.85
C ALA A 243 -15.30 -13.11 -2.59
N PHE A 244 -15.39 -11.78 -2.64
CA PHE A 244 -14.94 -10.92 -1.54
C PHE A 244 -16.04 -10.07 -0.93
N GLY A 245 -17.30 -10.22 -1.36
CA GLY A 245 -18.43 -9.46 -0.82
C GLY A 245 -18.22 -7.95 -0.94
N SER A 246 -17.61 -7.49 -2.03
CA SER A 246 -17.42 -6.05 -2.25
C SER A 246 -18.76 -5.34 -2.42
N HIS A 247 -18.80 -4.08 -2.01
CA HIS A 247 -20.00 -3.26 -2.11
C HIS A 247 -19.68 -1.79 -2.34
N PHE A 248 -20.53 -1.13 -3.13
CA PHE A 248 -20.60 0.34 -3.21
C PHE A 248 -21.10 0.94 -1.88
N ASP A 249 -21.25 2.27 -1.84
CA ASP A 249 -21.80 2.98 -0.69
C ASP A 249 -20.98 2.80 0.61
N THR A 250 -19.67 2.51 0.47
CA THR A 250 -18.78 2.41 1.64
C THR A 250 -18.77 3.76 2.37
N PHE A 251 -19.01 3.72 3.68
CA PHE A 251 -19.17 4.92 4.52
C PHE A 251 -20.24 5.90 4.01
N TYR A 252 -21.27 5.37 3.34
CA TYR A 252 -22.35 6.15 2.70
C TYR A 252 -21.86 7.05 1.55
N SER A 253 -20.67 6.81 1.01
CA SER A 253 -20.16 7.43 -0.21
C SER A 253 -20.51 6.58 -1.41
N ASP A 254 -21.48 7.02 -2.22
CA ASP A 254 -22.08 6.27 -3.33
C ASP A 254 -21.06 5.50 -4.21
N ARG A 255 -19.98 6.17 -4.60
CA ARG A 255 -18.99 5.64 -5.56
C ARG A 255 -17.85 4.89 -4.89
N TYR A 256 -17.84 4.81 -3.54
CA TYR A 256 -16.77 4.16 -2.83
C TYR A 256 -17.01 2.66 -2.73
N LEU A 257 -16.33 1.92 -3.61
CA LEU A 257 -16.41 0.47 -3.73
C LEU A 257 -15.23 -0.14 -2.98
N THR A 258 -15.52 -0.83 -1.87
CA THR A 258 -14.51 -1.48 -1.02
C THR A 258 -14.94 -2.92 -0.67
N THR A 259 -14.06 -3.63 0.04
CA THR A 259 -14.41 -4.83 0.79
C THR A 259 -13.72 -4.82 2.15
N SER A 260 -14.44 -5.27 3.18
CA SER A 260 -13.90 -5.47 4.53
C SER A 260 -13.54 -6.93 4.81
N ARG A 261 -13.70 -7.84 3.83
CA ARG A 261 -13.43 -9.29 3.95
C ARG A 261 -12.00 -9.62 3.54
N VAL A 262 -11.04 -9.00 4.23
CA VAL A 262 -9.60 -9.07 3.90
C VAL A 262 -9.06 -10.49 4.03
N LYS A 263 -9.58 -11.31 4.96
CA LYS A 263 -9.18 -12.71 5.10
C LYS A 263 -9.53 -13.52 3.85
N ALA A 264 -10.71 -13.27 3.26
CA ALA A 264 -11.15 -13.96 2.04
C ALA A 264 -10.27 -13.62 0.82
N ILE A 265 -9.85 -12.36 0.69
CA ILE A 265 -8.88 -11.93 -0.34
C ILE A 265 -7.59 -12.74 -0.22
N ASN A 266 -7.00 -12.76 0.97
CA ASN A 266 -5.70 -13.39 1.21
C ASN A 266 -5.79 -14.93 1.18
N ASP A 267 -6.94 -15.51 1.52
CA ASP A 267 -7.20 -16.94 1.38
C ASP A 267 -7.27 -17.36 -0.10
N ALA A 268 -7.89 -16.56 -0.97
CA ALA A 268 -7.92 -16.82 -2.40
C ALA A 268 -6.53 -16.78 -3.06
N LEU A 269 -5.58 -16.05 -2.47
CA LEU A 269 -4.20 -15.95 -2.93
C LEU A 269 -3.25 -16.98 -2.31
N ALA A 270 -3.68 -17.74 -1.30
CA ALA A 270 -2.81 -18.64 -0.58
C ALA A 270 -2.19 -19.71 -1.53
N GLY A 271 -0.85 -19.75 -1.57
CA GLY A 271 -0.07 -20.66 -2.42
C GLY A 271 0.39 -20.04 -3.75
N ILE A 272 -0.05 -18.84 -4.08
CA ILE A 272 0.44 -18.03 -5.20
C ILE A 272 1.39 -16.97 -4.60
N PRO A 273 2.59 -16.70 -5.16
CA PRO A 273 3.42 -15.58 -4.72
C PRO A 273 2.72 -14.23 -4.96
N TYR A 274 2.65 -13.38 -3.93
CA TYR A 274 2.12 -12.01 -4.04
C TYR A 274 2.68 -11.10 -2.95
N GLU A 275 2.78 -9.81 -3.29
CA GLU A 275 3.11 -8.71 -2.37
C GLU A 275 2.05 -7.60 -2.45
N HIS A 276 1.49 -7.36 -3.64
CA HIS A 276 0.48 -6.33 -3.88
C HIS A 276 -0.76 -6.90 -4.58
N ILE A 277 -1.92 -6.30 -4.33
CA ILE A 277 -3.22 -6.84 -4.74
C ILE A 277 -4.00 -5.79 -5.52
N ILE A 278 -4.46 -6.16 -6.71
CA ILE A 278 -5.46 -5.44 -7.51
C ILE A 278 -6.69 -6.34 -7.62
N ILE A 279 -7.87 -5.82 -7.30
CA ILE A 279 -9.14 -6.54 -7.40
C ILE A 279 -9.96 -5.87 -8.49
N LEU A 280 -10.42 -6.66 -9.46
CA LEU A 280 -11.25 -6.19 -10.56
C LEU A 280 -12.70 -6.59 -10.27
N ALA A 281 -13.59 -5.60 -10.21
CA ALA A 281 -15.03 -5.81 -10.03
C ALA A 281 -15.74 -5.84 -11.40
N ASN A 282 -16.51 -6.91 -11.63
CA ASN A 282 -17.28 -7.15 -12.85
C ASN A 282 -18.51 -6.21 -12.95
N THR A 283 -18.30 -4.92 -13.19
CA THR A 283 -19.40 -3.95 -13.32
C THR A 283 -18.99 -2.72 -14.13
N GLU A 284 -20.00 -2.05 -14.68
CA GLU A 284 -19.87 -0.80 -15.43
C GLU A 284 -20.07 0.45 -14.56
N GLN A 285 -20.59 0.31 -13.33
CA GLN A 285 -20.77 1.45 -12.41
C GLN A 285 -19.42 2.06 -12.06
N TYR A 286 -19.31 3.39 -11.94
CA TYR A 286 -18.05 4.03 -11.55
C TYR A 286 -17.78 3.87 -10.05
N GLY A 287 -16.62 3.32 -9.71
CA GLY A 287 -16.12 3.31 -8.35
C GLY A 287 -14.85 2.49 -8.16
N GLY A 288 -14.25 2.67 -7.00
CA GLY A 288 -13.02 1.99 -6.61
C GLY A 288 -12.43 2.61 -5.36
N GLY A 289 -11.25 2.12 -5.00
CA GLY A 289 -10.42 2.62 -3.91
C GLY A 289 -9.07 1.91 -3.88
N GLY A 290 -8.06 2.59 -3.36
CA GLY A 290 -6.72 2.06 -3.15
C GLY A 290 -6.19 2.52 -1.80
N ILE A 291 -5.73 1.57 -0.98
CA ILE A 291 -5.16 1.87 0.33
C ILE A 291 -3.77 1.25 0.43
N TYR A 292 -2.80 2.06 0.86
CA TYR A 292 -1.37 1.71 0.91
C TYR A 292 -1.10 0.39 1.63
N ASN A 293 -0.48 -0.56 0.92
CA ASN A 293 -0.20 -1.93 1.36
C ASN A 293 -1.42 -2.71 1.90
N ALA A 294 -2.63 -2.36 1.45
CA ALA A 294 -3.83 -3.17 1.62
C ALA A 294 -4.22 -3.80 0.27
N PHE A 295 -4.96 -3.07 -0.58
CA PHE A 295 -5.28 -3.48 -1.95
C PHE A 295 -5.81 -2.30 -2.76
N THR A 296 -5.81 -2.46 -4.09
CA THR A 296 -6.62 -1.70 -5.03
C THR A 296 -7.88 -2.49 -5.36
N LEU A 297 -9.04 -1.84 -5.40
CA LEU A 297 -10.30 -2.38 -5.94
C LEU A 297 -10.87 -1.37 -6.92
N THR A 298 -11.20 -1.80 -8.14
CA THR A 298 -11.80 -0.91 -9.16
C THR A 298 -12.76 -1.67 -10.06
N THR A 299 -13.71 -0.96 -10.63
CA THR A 299 -14.63 -1.48 -11.65
C THR A 299 -13.90 -1.71 -12.96
N ALA A 300 -14.10 -2.88 -13.58
CA ALA A 300 -13.38 -3.29 -14.78
C ALA A 300 -13.99 -2.79 -16.09
N HIS A 301 -15.31 -2.52 -16.12
CA HIS A 301 -16.03 -2.22 -17.36
C HIS A 301 -16.52 -0.77 -17.46
N HIS A 302 -16.24 0.07 -16.46
CA HIS A 302 -16.44 1.50 -16.59
C HIS A 302 -15.45 2.09 -17.63
N PRO A 303 -15.84 3.04 -18.50
CA PRO A 303 -14.94 3.63 -19.52
C PRO A 303 -13.61 4.20 -18.97
N ASN A 304 -13.61 4.67 -17.73
CA ASN A 304 -12.43 5.18 -17.04
C ASN A 304 -11.60 4.08 -16.32
N PHE A 305 -11.83 2.80 -16.55
CA PHE A 305 -11.10 1.72 -15.87
C PHE A 305 -9.57 1.89 -15.96
N ARG A 306 -9.04 2.15 -17.16
CA ARG A 306 -7.59 2.25 -17.38
C ARG A 306 -6.90 3.33 -16.55
N PRO A 307 -7.36 4.60 -16.55
CA PRO A 307 -6.77 5.60 -15.66
C PRO A 307 -7.05 5.34 -14.18
N VAL A 308 -8.25 4.85 -13.82
CA VAL A 308 -8.64 4.63 -12.42
C VAL A 308 -7.81 3.54 -11.78
N VAL A 309 -7.63 2.36 -12.41
CA VAL A 309 -6.83 1.27 -11.83
C VAL A 309 -5.39 1.72 -11.53
N VAL A 310 -4.82 2.60 -12.36
CA VAL A 310 -3.48 3.14 -12.19
C VAL A 310 -3.44 4.20 -11.07
N HIS A 311 -4.47 5.04 -10.97
CA HIS A 311 -4.64 5.98 -9.85
C HIS A 311 -4.71 5.22 -8.51
N GLU A 312 -5.58 4.22 -8.41
CA GLU A 312 -5.73 3.43 -7.18
C GLU A 312 -4.47 2.65 -6.84
N PHE A 313 -3.72 2.18 -7.84
CA PHE A 313 -2.42 1.53 -7.61
C PHE A 313 -1.35 2.53 -7.15
N GLY A 314 -1.48 3.81 -7.51
CA GLY A 314 -0.69 4.91 -6.94
C GLY A 314 -0.83 4.99 -5.42
N HIS A 315 -2.03 4.75 -4.88
CA HIS A 315 -2.25 4.64 -3.44
C HIS A 315 -1.73 3.31 -2.88
N SER A 316 -2.22 2.18 -3.39
CA SER A 316 -1.99 0.87 -2.77
C SER A 316 -0.54 0.39 -2.84
N PHE A 317 0.16 0.68 -3.92
CA PHE A 317 1.58 0.37 -4.11
C PHE A 317 2.47 1.57 -3.78
N GLY A 318 2.15 2.73 -4.35
CA GLY A 318 3.02 3.92 -4.26
C GLY A 318 2.92 4.68 -2.94
N GLY A 319 1.88 4.46 -2.14
CA GLY A 319 1.62 5.26 -0.94
C GLY A 319 1.47 6.75 -1.23
N LEU A 320 0.96 7.08 -2.42
CA LEU A 320 0.69 8.46 -2.83
C LEU A 320 -0.64 8.93 -2.23
N ALA A 321 -0.73 10.23 -1.93
CA ALA A 321 -2.00 10.87 -1.55
C ALA A 321 -2.74 11.37 -2.80
N ASP A 322 -4.02 11.66 -2.63
CA ASP A 322 -4.79 12.41 -3.61
C ASP A 322 -4.30 13.86 -3.75
N GLU A 323 -4.19 14.31 -4.99
CA GLU A 323 -3.80 15.69 -5.34
C GLU A 323 -5.01 16.57 -5.69
N TYR A 324 -6.21 16.01 -5.76
CA TYR A 324 -7.43 16.80 -5.91
C TYR A 324 -7.87 17.43 -4.58
N PHE A 325 -8.71 18.44 -4.70
CA PHE A 325 -9.22 19.23 -3.60
C PHE A 325 -10.64 19.68 -3.95
N TYR A 326 -11.41 19.99 -2.91
CA TYR A 326 -12.74 20.56 -3.04
C TYR A 326 -12.73 21.97 -2.45
N ASP A 327 -13.54 22.86 -3.02
CA ASP A 327 -13.65 24.25 -2.53
C ASP A 327 -14.31 24.30 -1.14
N GLU A 328 -15.21 23.35 -0.87
CA GLU A 328 -15.72 23.08 0.46
C GLU A 328 -14.74 22.14 1.18
N ASN A 329 -14.43 22.42 2.45
CA ASN A 329 -13.58 21.55 3.27
C ASN A 329 -14.35 20.29 3.70
N VAL A 330 -14.68 19.42 2.75
CA VAL A 330 -15.50 18.22 2.95
C VAL A 330 -14.81 17.20 3.87
N MET A 331 -13.48 17.21 3.90
CA MET A 331 -12.66 16.31 4.72
C MET A 331 -11.71 17.07 5.67
N ASN A 332 -12.29 17.98 6.46
CA ASN A 332 -11.55 18.73 7.48
C ASN A 332 -10.87 17.78 8.49
N GLY A 333 -9.54 17.80 8.55
CA GLY A 333 -8.77 17.14 9.61
C GLY A 333 -8.00 15.88 9.21
N LEU A 334 -8.10 15.42 7.96
CA LEU A 334 -7.28 14.31 7.43
C LEU A 334 -5.79 14.64 7.47
N TYR A 335 -5.46 15.87 7.07
CA TYR A 335 -4.09 16.38 7.07
C TYR A 335 -4.02 17.65 7.93
N PRO A 336 -3.71 17.54 9.23
CA PRO A 336 -3.50 18.70 10.09
C PRO A 336 -2.42 19.62 9.51
N LEU A 337 -2.74 20.89 9.29
CA LEU A 337 -1.84 21.85 8.61
C LEU A 337 -0.52 22.12 9.37
N ASN A 338 -0.47 21.75 10.65
CA ASN A 338 0.71 21.85 11.51
C ASN A 338 1.58 20.59 11.53
N ILE A 339 1.24 19.57 10.73
CA ILE A 339 1.95 18.29 10.63
C ILE A 339 2.33 18.06 9.17
N GLU A 340 3.58 17.67 8.89
CA GLU A 340 3.98 17.28 7.54
C GLU A 340 3.42 15.87 7.24
N PRO A 341 2.62 15.68 6.17
CA PRO A 341 2.13 14.37 5.74
C PRO A 341 3.30 13.42 5.43
N TRP A 342 3.12 12.12 5.62
CA TRP A 342 4.16 11.14 5.27
C TRP A 342 4.18 10.83 3.77
N GLU A 343 3.06 11.06 3.08
CA GLU A 343 2.91 10.90 1.64
C GLU A 343 3.84 11.87 0.90
N GLN A 344 4.44 11.37 -0.17
CA GLN A 344 5.56 12.04 -0.83
C GLN A 344 5.13 13.15 -1.81
N ASN A 345 3.87 13.13 -2.26
CA ASN A 345 3.35 14.01 -3.31
C ASN A 345 2.42 15.12 -2.81
N ILE A 346 2.23 15.28 -1.50
CA ILE A 346 1.57 16.45 -0.92
C ILE A 346 2.42 17.02 0.21
N THR A 347 2.26 18.31 0.53
CA THR A 347 2.98 18.96 1.63
C THR A 347 2.12 20.00 2.33
N THR A 348 2.30 20.14 3.65
CA THR A 348 1.79 21.28 4.44
C THR A 348 2.87 22.35 4.65
N ARG A 349 4.05 22.14 4.07
CA ARG A 349 5.25 22.99 4.16
C ARG A 349 5.83 23.12 5.58
N ILE A 350 5.52 22.17 6.46
CA ILE A 350 6.11 22.09 7.81
C ILE A 350 7.53 21.52 7.73
N ASN A 351 7.75 20.55 6.84
CA ASN A 351 9.06 20.00 6.53
C ASN A 351 9.19 19.74 5.01
N PHE A 352 9.07 20.82 4.22
CA PHE A 352 9.08 20.71 2.76
C PHE A 352 10.38 20.14 2.19
N ALA A 353 11.51 20.34 2.89
CA ALA A 353 12.81 19.79 2.54
C ALA A 353 12.83 18.26 2.42
N SER A 354 11.95 17.55 3.16
CA SER A 354 11.83 16.08 3.06
C SER A 354 10.96 15.62 1.89
N LYS A 355 10.43 16.54 1.07
CA LYS A 355 9.52 16.25 -0.05
C LYS A 355 10.22 16.44 -1.39
N TRP A 356 9.84 17.44 -2.17
CA TRP A 356 10.39 17.69 -3.52
C TRP A 356 11.06 19.05 -3.65
N GLU A 357 11.43 19.68 -2.54
CA GLU A 357 12.21 20.93 -2.55
C GLU A 357 13.49 20.79 -3.40
N ASP A 358 14.14 19.63 -3.32
CA ASP A 358 15.32 19.25 -4.11
C ASP A 358 15.08 19.17 -5.63
N MET A 359 13.83 19.10 -6.07
CA MET A 359 13.43 19.08 -7.48
C MET A 359 13.01 20.45 -8.02
N LEU A 360 12.93 21.48 -7.18
CA LEU A 360 12.58 22.83 -7.62
C LEU A 360 13.78 23.56 -8.23
N THR A 361 13.50 24.46 -9.17
CA THR A 361 14.51 25.42 -9.62
C THR A 361 14.61 26.56 -8.61
N LYS A 362 15.78 27.24 -8.54
CA LYS A 362 15.97 28.41 -7.65
C LYS A 362 14.99 29.55 -7.92
N ALA A 363 14.39 29.61 -9.11
CA ALA A 363 13.46 30.66 -9.51
C ALA A 363 11.99 30.30 -9.26
N THR A 364 11.68 29.07 -8.81
CA THR A 364 10.29 28.62 -8.65
C THR A 364 9.61 29.39 -7.50
N PRO A 365 8.50 30.12 -7.75
CA PRO A 365 7.76 30.82 -6.71
C PRO A 365 7.00 29.83 -5.81
N VAL A 366 6.90 30.15 -4.52
CA VAL A 366 6.20 29.35 -3.50
C VAL A 366 5.21 30.24 -2.73
N PRO A 367 3.88 30.04 -2.85
CA PRO A 367 3.20 29.10 -3.74
C PRO A 367 3.41 29.44 -5.23
N THR A 368 3.33 28.43 -6.09
CA THR A 368 3.46 28.62 -7.54
C THR A 368 2.14 29.13 -8.12
N PRO A 369 2.10 30.30 -8.79
CA PRO A 369 0.88 30.81 -9.39
C PRO A 369 0.34 29.87 -10.47
N VAL A 370 -0.96 29.60 -10.47
CA VAL A 370 -1.61 28.77 -11.50
C VAL A 370 -1.40 29.33 -12.91
N ALA A 371 -1.32 30.65 -13.04
CA ALA A 371 -1.04 31.33 -14.31
C ALA A 371 0.33 30.98 -14.91
N ASP A 372 1.29 30.55 -14.07
CA ASP A 372 2.64 30.21 -14.50
C ASP A 372 2.86 28.69 -14.62
N LYS A 373 1.79 27.88 -14.65
CA LYS A 373 1.88 26.41 -14.68
C LYS A 373 2.75 25.86 -15.81
N ASP A 374 2.71 26.52 -16.96
CA ASP A 374 3.46 26.10 -18.16
C ASP A 374 4.96 26.42 -18.04
N LYS A 375 5.35 27.33 -17.13
CA LYS A 375 6.75 27.65 -16.81
C LYS A 375 7.34 26.71 -15.75
N TYR A 376 6.50 26.16 -14.87
CA TYR A 376 6.91 25.36 -13.73
C TYR A 376 6.23 23.98 -13.73
N PRO A 377 6.74 23.01 -14.52
CA PRO A 377 6.24 21.63 -14.49
C PRO A 377 6.28 21.00 -13.10
N ILE A 378 7.25 21.43 -12.28
CA ILE A 378 7.34 21.13 -10.84
C ILE A 378 7.29 22.46 -10.08
N GLY A 379 6.32 22.57 -9.18
CA GLY A 379 6.05 23.75 -8.37
C GLY A 379 5.50 23.38 -6.99
N VAL A 380 4.93 24.36 -6.31
CA VAL A 380 4.25 24.21 -5.02
C VAL A 380 2.85 24.79 -5.18
N TYR A 381 1.97 24.03 -5.83
CA TYR A 381 0.62 24.46 -6.19
C TYR A 381 -0.31 24.25 -5.01
N GLU A 382 -0.95 25.32 -4.54
CA GLU A 382 -1.93 25.22 -3.44
C GLU A 382 -3.16 24.41 -3.89
N GLY A 383 -3.66 23.57 -2.99
CA GLY A 383 -4.72 22.60 -3.23
C GLY A 383 -4.18 21.17 -3.37
N GLY A 384 -4.68 20.26 -2.55
CA GLY A 384 -4.34 18.83 -2.57
C GLY A 384 -4.76 18.19 -1.25
N GLY A 385 -4.73 16.85 -1.16
CA GLY A 385 -5.17 16.16 0.06
C GLY A 385 -6.57 16.61 0.50
N TYR A 386 -7.48 16.74 -0.47
CA TYR A 386 -8.87 17.16 -0.30
C TYR A 386 -9.10 18.62 0.12
N SER A 387 -8.05 19.38 0.44
CA SER A 387 -8.15 20.76 0.93
C SER A 387 -7.67 21.78 -0.10
N ALA A 388 -8.46 22.82 -0.35
CA ALA A 388 -8.10 23.89 -1.29
C ALA A 388 -7.00 24.84 -0.75
N LYS A 389 -6.73 24.82 0.55
CA LYS A 389 -5.81 25.74 1.25
C LYS A 389 -4.91 25.01 2.24
N GLY A 390 -3.69 25.50 2.40
CA GLY A 390 -2.72 24.99 3.39
C GLY A 390 -2.01 23.69 3.02
N ILE A 391 -2.55 22.94 2.05
CA ILE A 391 -1.91 21.75 1.45
C ILE A 391 -1.51 22.08 0.01
N TYR A 392 -0.36 21.56 -0.40
CA TYR A 392 0.22 21.82 -1.71
C TYR A 392 0.57 20.53 -2.42
N ARG A 393 0.45 20.54 -3.75
CA ARG A 393 0.80 19.46 -4.67
C ARG A 393 1.94 19.87 -5.62
N PRO A 394 2.62 18.93 -6.28
CA PRO A 394 3.90 19.18 -6.92
C PRO A 394 3.77 19.68 -8.35
N ALA A 395 2.64 19.41 -9.00
CA ALA A 395 2.34 19.84 -10.35
C ALA A 395 0.94 20.42 -10.43
N PHE A 396 0.65 21.16 -11.50
CA PHE A 396 -0.70 21.67 -11.70
C PHE A 396 -1.70 20.51 -11.82
N ASP A 397 -1.34 19.45 -12.53
CA ASP A 397 -2.16 18.26 -12.76
C ASP A 397 -1.33 16.97 -12.73
N CYS A 398 -1.98 15.84 -12.47
CA CYS A 398 -1.36 14.54 -12.20
C CYS A 398 -2.42 13.43 -12.32
N ARG A 399 -1.99 12.19 -12.59
CA ARG A 399 -2.83 10.99 -12.41
C ARG A 399 -3.45 10.91 -11.01
N MET A 400 -2.77 11.39 -9.97
CA MET A 400 -3.31 11.46 -8.59
C MET A 400 -4.31 12.61 -8.38
N ARG A 401 -4.56 13.42 -9.41
CA ARG A 401 -5.50 14.56 -9.35
C ARG A 401 -6.72 14.32 -10.24
N THR A 402 -6.50 13.91 -11.49
CA THR A 402 -7.57 13.74 -12.47
C THR A 402 -7.36 12.46 -13.29
N ASN A 403 -8.47 11.86 -13.74
CA ASN A 403 -8.45 10.66 -14.56
C ASN A 403 -8.06 10.96 -16.03
N GLU A 404 -8.28 12.19 -16.47
CA GLU A 404 -8.02 12.64 -17.84
C GLU A 404 -6.54 12.94 -18.07
N TYR A 405 -5.80 13.32 -17.01
CA TYR A 405 -4.39 13.63 -17.14
C TYR A 405 -3.57 12.36 -17.45
N PRO A 406 -2.68 12.37 -18.46
CA PRO A 406 -2.16 11.14 -19.03
C PRO A 406 -1.06 10.45 -18.21
N THR A 407 -0.45 11.13 -17.23
CA THR A 407 0.76 10.64 -16.55
C THR A 407 0.77 10.97 -15.06
N PHE A 408 1.58 10.25 -14.28
CA PHE A 408 2.00 10.72 -12.96
C PHE A 408 2.88 11.98 -13.11
N CYS A 409 2.73 12.95 -12.20
CA CYS A 409 3.64 14.10 -12.15
C CYS A 409 5.08 13.64 -11.82
N PRO A 410 6.12 14.46 -12.12
CA PRO A 410 7.51 14.05 -11.91
C PRO A 410 7.84 13.61 -10.47
N VAL A 411 7.19 14.20 -9.48
CA VAL A 411 7.38 13.85 -8.06
C VAL A 411 6.76 12.50 -7.73
N CYS A 412 5.55 12.21 -8.25
CA CYS A 412 4.93 10.88 -8.14
C CYS A 412 5.76 9.82 -8.88
N GLN A 413 6.29 10.11 -10.07
CA GLN A 413 7.18 9.18 -10.77
C GLN A 413 8.43 8.85 -9.95
N ARG A 414 9.09 9.87 -9.36
CA ARG A 414 10.23 9.65 -8.46
C ARG A 414 9.85 8.84 -7.23
N ALA A 415 8.71 9.12 -6.62
CA ALA A 415 8.23 8.39 -5.44
C ALA A 415 8.01 6.90 -5.77
N ILE A 416 7.28 6.60 -6.85
CA ILE A 416 7.05 5.22 -7.31
C ILE A 416 8.38 4.53 -7.65
N GLN A 417 9.31 5.22 -8.33
CA GLN A 417 10.62 4.66 -8.64
C GLN A 417 11.38 4.25 -7.37
N ARG A 418 11.38 5.11 -6.33
CA ARG A 418 11.99 4.79 -5.02
C ARG A 418 11.36 3.57 -4.36
N ILE A 419 10.04 3.38 -4.50
CA ILE A 419 9.36 2.16 -3.99
C ILE A 419 9.86 0.93 -4.73
N ILE A 420 9.94 0.97 -6.07
CA ILE A 420 10.41 -0.16 -6.88
C ILE A 420 11.87 -0.50 -6.55
N GLU A 421 12.72 0.52 -6.43
CA GLU A 421 14.14 0.39 -6.05
C GLU A 421 14.30 -0.21 -4.66
N PHE A 422 13.50 0.25 -3.68
CA PHE A 422 13.51 -0.25 -2.32
C PHE A 422 13.22 -1.76 -2.25
N TYR A 423 12.19 -2.23 -2.95
CA TYR A 423 11.80 -3.65 -2.96
C TYR A 423 12.73 -4.53 -3.80
N THR A 424 13.35 -3.97 -4.85
CA THR A 424 14.19 -4.75 -5.80
C THR A 424 15.69 -4.49 -5.69
N GLY A 425 16.13 -3.81 -4.63
CA GLY A 425 17.52 -3.75 -4.16
C GLY A 425 18.50 -3.02 -5.09
N LYS A 426 18.13 -1.87 -5.66
CA LYS A 426 19.06 -0.99 -6.40
C LYS A 426 19.14 0.41 -5.85
#